data_AF-A0A7S3UHE4-F1
#
_entry.id   AF-A0A7S3UHE4-F1
#
_cell.length_a   1.000
_cell.length_b   1.000
_cell.length_c   1.000
_cell.angle_alpha   90.00
_cell.angle_beta   90.00
_cell.angle_gamma   90.00
#
_symmetry.space_group_name_H-M   'P 1'
#
loop_
_entity.id
_entity.type
_entity.pdbx_description
1 polymer ?
#
loop_
_entity_poly.entity_id
_entity_poly.type
_entity_poly.pdbx_seq_one_letter_code
_entity_poly.pdbx_strand_id
1 'polypeptide(L)'
;MAVAGAFVVTDKVYVNNQLVAEGDSVEDNVGCHPHEGSTTFKVCGANVKVVAHLMSGCRDYSKYSETIGSCDAALGTDHCDEKTLTSGYTNHFEWKAYSYDIQPCK
;
A
#
# COMPACT_ATOMS: atom_id res chain seq x y z
N MET A 1 16.65 -19.72 13.81
CA MET A 1 15.80 -19.45 12.64
C MET A 1 15.51 -17.97 12.67
N ALA A 2 16.26 -17.16 11.92
CA ALA A 2 15.97 -15.75 11.78
C ALA A 2 15.00 -15.62 10.61
N VAL A 3 13.76 -15.24 10.89
CA VAL A 3 12.79 -14.88 9.85
C VAL A 3 13.28 -13.55 9.28
N ALA A 4 13.53 -13.51 7.98
CA ALA A 4 13.81 -12.26 7.28
C ALA A 4 12.56 -11.37 7.43
N GLY A 5 12.72 -10.27 8.16
CA GLY A 5 11.77 -9.17 8.31
C GLY A 5 10.43 -9.50 8.99
N ALA A 6 10.42 -9.77 10.31
CA ALA A 6 9.16 -9.65 11.06
C ALA A 6 8.66 -8.21 10.92
N PHE A 7 7.45 -8.01 10.41
CA PHE A 7 6.82 -6.69 10.39
C PHE A 7 6.89 -6.10 11.80
N VAL A 8 7.42 -4.90 11.92
CA VAL A 8 7.58 -4.20 13.19
C VAL A 8 6.40 -3.28 13.41
N VAL A 9 6.12 -2.89 14.66
CA VAL A 9 5.00 -1.99 15.02
C VAL A 9 4.98 -0.66 14.24
N THR A 10 6.11 -0.28 13.64
CA THR A 10 6.22 0.90 12.77
C THR A 10 5.70 0.66 11.35
N ASP A 11 5.62 -0.60 10.91
CA ASP A 11 4.99 -1.00 9.66
C ASP A 11 3.48 -0.85 9.79
N LYS A 12 2.90 0.15 9.12
CA LYS A 12 1.47 0.47 9.23
C LYS A 12 0.89 0.75 7.87
N VAL A 13 -0.25 0.14 7.59
CA VAL A 13 -1.01 0.35 6.36
C VAL A 13 -2.30 1.06 6.69
N TYR A 14 -2.52 2.19 6.04
CA TYR A 14 -3.74 2.98 6.12
C TYR A 14 -4.39 3.08 4.75
N VAL A 15 -5.69 2.86 4.73
CA VAL A 15 -6.53 2.99 3.55
C VAL A 15 -7.63 3.97 3.90
N ASN A 16 -7.78 5.04 3.12
CA ASN A 16 -8.72 6.13 3.38
C ASN A 16 -8.59 6.72 4.81
N ASN A 17 -7.34 6.91 5.25
CA ASN A 17 -6.97 7.34 6.61
C ASN A 17 -7.39 6.40 7.74
N GLN A 18 -7.90 5.20 7.45
CA GLN A 18 -8.18 4.15 8.43
C GLN A 18 -7.03 3.16 8.48
N LEU A 19 -6.55 2.84 9.69
CA LEU A 19 -5.56 1.80 9.90
C LEU A 19 -6.19 0.43 9.57
N VAL A 20 -5.62 -0.28 8.59
CA VAL A 20 -6.09 -1.61 8.18
C VAL A 20 -5.18 -2.72 8.69
N ALA A 21 -3.87 -2.47 8.81
CA ALA A 21 -2.90 -3.42 9.32
C ALA A 21 -1.72 -2.71 9.99
N GLU A 22 -1.18 -3.29 11.06
CA GLU A 22 0.04 -2.84 11.73
C GLU A 22 0.89 -4.01 12.26
N GLY A 23 2.21 -3.85 12.23
CA GLY A 23 3.16 -4.84 12.74
C GLY A 23 2.90 -6.24 12.18
N ASP A 24 2.96 -7.25 13.02
CA ASP A 24 2.74 -8.65 12.63
C ASP A 24 1.40 -8.89 11.93
N SER A 25 0.38 -8.05 12.21
CA SER A 25 -0.94 -8.17 11.56
C SER A 25 -0.90 -7.83 10.06
N VAL A 26 0.19 -7.22 9.58
CA VAL A 26 0.40 -7.01 8.15
C VAL A 26 0.54 -8.36 7.44
N GLU A 27 1.12 -9.39 8.06
CA GLU A 27 1.27 -10.72 7.47
C GLU A 27 -0.09 -11.34 7.13
N ASP A 28 -1.05 -11.26 8.05
CA ASP A 28 -2.43 -11.74 7.85
C ASP A 28 -3.18 -10.96 6.76
N ASN A 29 -2.74 -9.74 6.48
CA ASN A 29 -3.33 -8.85 5.49
C ASN A 29 -2.55 -8.83 4.17
N VAL A 30 -1.49 -9.63 4.00
CA VAL A 30 -0.79 -9.73 2.72
C VAL A 30 -1.72 -10.33 1.65
N GLY A 31 -1.72 -9.70 0.48
CA GLY A 31 -2.47 -10.13 -0.69
C GLY A 31 -3.51 -9.12 -1.16
N CYS A 32 -4.42 -9.61 -2.00
CA CYS A 32 -5.37 -8.78 -2.72
C CYS A 32 -6.63 -8.50 -1.89
N HIS A 33 -6.90 -7.21 -1.67
CA HIS A 33 -8.09 -6.74 -0.98
C HIS A 33 -8.98 -5.95 -1.94
N PRO A 34 -10.19 -6.45 -2.25
CA PRO A 34 -11.19 -5.65 -2.95
C PRO A 34 -11.67 -4.52 -2.04
N HIS A 35 -11.91 -3.35 -2.61
CA HIS A 35 -12.41 -2.18 -1.89
C HIS A 35 -13.43 -1.41 -2.73
N GLU A 36 -14.37 -0.72 -2.08
CA GLU A 36 -15.44 0.03 -2.77
C GLU A 36 -15.01 1.42 -3.28
N GLY A 37 -13.69 1.63 -3.38
CA GLY A 37 -13.11 2.85 -3.93
C GLY A 37 -12.30 3.68 -2.93
N SER A 38 -10.99 3.43 -2.87
CA SER A 38 -10.05 4.19 -2.04
C SER A 38 -9.35 5.25 -2.87
N THR A 39 -9.26 6.46 -2.31
CA THR A 39 -8.47 7.54 -2.91
C THR A 39 -7.15 7.74 -2.20
N THR A 40 -7.09 7.53 -0.89
CA THR A 40 -5.90 7.82 -0.09
C THR A 40 -5.31 6.54 0.47
N PHE A 41 -4.01 6.37 0.28
CA PHE A 41 -3.24 5.27 0.83
C PHE A 41 -2.04 5.84 1.57
N LYS A 42 -1.76 5.29 2.75
CA LYS A 42 -0.55 5.62 3.49
C LYS A 42 0.10 4.35 4.01
N VAL A 43 1.37 4.21 3.73
CA VAL A 43 2.17 3.06 4.14
C VAL A 43 3.37 3.59 4.90
N CYS A 44 3.53 3.15 6.14
CA CYS A 44 4.67 3.44 6.97
C CYS A 44 5.53 2.20 7.11
N GLY A 45 6.85 2.41 7.23
CA GLY A 45 7.83 1.36 7.39
C GLY A 45 8.51 0.96 6.09
N ALA A 46 9.57 0.16 6.24
CA ALA A 46 10.41 -0.30 5.13
C ALA A 46 10.11 -1.76 4.74
N ASN A 47 9.24 -2.45 5.50
CA ASN A 47 8.98 -3.88 5.32
C ASN A 47 7.64 -4.16 4.59
N VAL A 48 6.87 -3.12 4.27
CA VAL A 48 5.57 -3.24 3.61
C VAL A 48 5.38 -2.21 2.50
N LYS A 49 4.71 -2.60 1.43
CA LYS A 49 4.23 -1.70 0.37
C LYS A 49 2.80 -2.09 -0.04
N VAL A 50 2.09 -1.13 -0.61
CA VAL A 50 0.74 -1.32 -1.15
C VAL A 50 0.71 -0.97 -2.62
N VAL A 51 0.11 -1.82 -3.43
CA VAL A 51 -0.14 -1.56 -4.84
C VAL A 51 -1.63 -1.35 -5.03
N ALA A 52 -2.04 -0.11 -5.29
CA ALA A 52 -3.44 0.20 -5.53
C ALA A 52 -3.77 0.05 -7.02
N HIS A 53 -4.91 -0.58 -7.31
CA HIS A 53 -5.37 -0.89 -8.65
C HIS A 53 -6.76 -0.31 -8.92
N LEU A 54 -6.97 0.17 -10.15
CA LEU A 54 -8.30 0.64 -10.59
C LEU A 54 -9.33 -0.49 -10.70
N MET A 55 -8.91 -1.72 -10.99
CA MET A 55 -9.83 -2.86 -11.08
C MET A 55 -9.98 -3.54 -9.72
N SER A 56 -11.11 -4.23 -9.47
CA SER A 56 -11.37 -4.95 -8.21
C SER A 56 -10.59 -6.27 -8.05
N GLY A 57 -9.86 -6.71 -9.08
CA GLY A 57 -9.19 -8.02 -9.08
C GLY A 57 -7.69 -7.99 -8.82
N CYS A 58 -7.14 -6.93 -8.23
CA CYS A 58 -5.69 -6.68 -8.09
C CYS A 58 -4.91 -7.02 -9.37
N ARG A 59 -5.47 -6.59 -10.49
CA ARG A 59 -4.85 -6.77 -11.79
C ARG A 59 -4.04 -5.54 -12.10
N ASP A 60 -2.76 -5.76 -12.37
CA ASP A 60 -1.92 -4.72 -12.92
C ASP A 60 -2.52 -4.18 -14.19
N TYR A 61 -2.81 -2.88 -14.15
CA TYR A 61 -3.23 -2.15 -15.31
C TYR A 61 -2.24 -1.02 -15.45
N SER A 62 -1.30 -1.15 -16.38
CA SER A 62 -0.05 -0.37 -16.42
C SER A 62 -0.21 1.15 -16.43
N LYS A 63 -1.43 1.66 -16.70
CA LYS A 63 -1.75 3.09 -16.63
C LYS A 63 -2.47 3.55 -15.35
N TYR A 64 -2.94 2.62 -14.51
CA TYR A 64 -3.69 2.85 -13.28
C TYR A 64 -3.32 1.84 -12.16
N SER A 65 -2.03 1.53 -12.04
CA SER A 65 -1.44 0.87 -10.88
C SER A 65 -0.53 1.89 -10.19
N GLU A 66 -0.75 2.15 -8.91
CA GLU A 66 0.11 3.03 -8.11
C GLU A 66 0.70 2.23 -6.97
N THR A 67 2.03 2.27 -6.83
CA THR A 67 2.72 1.70 -5.66
C THR A 67 2.90 2.79 -4.61
N ILE A 68 2.54 2.48 -3.37
CA ILE A 68 2.63 3.33 -2.18
C ILE A 68 3.50 2.60 -1.16
N GLY A 69 4.43 3.32 -0.55
CA GLY A 69 5.47 2.71 0.27
C GLY A 69 6.68 2.29 -0.56
N SER A 70 7.78 2.07 0.14
CA SER A 70 9.06 1.72 -0.45
C SER A 70 9.72 0.62 0.38
N CYS A 71 10.21 -0.41 -0.29
CA CYS A 71 10.98 -1.49 0.34
C CYS A 71 12.44 -1.07 0.56
N ASP A 72 12.67 0.15 1.02
CA ASP A 72 13.99 0.73 1.13
C ASP A 72 14.40 0.83 2.60
N ALA A 73 15.25 -0.11 3.03
CA ALA A 73 15.78 -0.14 4.38
C ALA A 73 16.63 1.10 4.72
N ALA A 74 17.04 1.91 3.74
CA ALA A 74 17.74 3.16 3.96
C ALA A 74 16.82 4.31 4.39
N LEU A 75 15.51 4.22 4.14
CA LEU A 75 14.53 5.25 4.53
C LEU A 75 14.23 5.22 6.04
N GLY A 76 14.54 4.11 6.71
CA GLY A 76 14.26 3.92 8.14
C GLY A 76 12.80 3.54 8.42
N THR A 77 12.56 3.01 9.62
CA THR A 77 11.26 2.47 10.06
C THR A 77 10.17 3.52 10.26
N ASP A 78 10.53 4.80 10.40
CA ASP A 78 9.61 5.91 10.61
C ASP A 78 9.17 6.60 9.30
N HIS A 79 9.68 6.17 8.14
CA HIS A 79 9.26 6.74 6.87
C HIS A 79 7.82 6.33 6.56
N CYS A 80 6.99 7.30 6.19
CA CYS A 80 5.62 7.08 5.76
C CYS A 80 5.40 7.70 4.39
N ASP A 81 5.10 6.86 3.40
CA ASP A 81 4.64 7.30 2.10
C ASP A 81 3.12 7.42 2.12
N GLU A 82 2.63 8.64 1.89
CA GLU A 82 1.21 8.92 1.69
C GLU A 82 0.99 9.34 0.24
N LYS A 83 0.03 8.70 -0.41
CA LYS A 83 -0.38 9.03 -1.78
C LYS A 83 -1.89 9.08 -1.89
N THR A 84 -2.35 10.16 -2.51
CA THR A 84 -3.72 10.27 -3.01
C THR A 84 -3.73 9.93 -4.49
N LEU A 85 -4.51 8.91 -4.86
CA LEU A 85 -4.69 8.45 -6.22
C LEU A 85 -5.38 9.52 -7.06
N THR A 86 -4.59 10.17 -7.88
CA THR A 86 -5.05 11.10 -8.92
C THR A 86 -4.67 10.51 -10.28
N SER A 87 -5.53 10.68 -11.27
CA SER A 87 -5.37 10.10 -12.61
C SER A 87 -5.47 11.24 -13.62
N GLY A 88 -4.48 11.32 -14.49
CA GLY A 88 -4.51 12.17 -15.68
C GLY A 88 -3.21 12.94 -15.89
N TYR A 89 -2.63 12.81 -17.08
CA TYR A 89 -1.46 13.60 -17.51
C TYR A 89 -1.82 15.04 -17.94
N THR A 90 -3.10 15.35 -18.12
CA THR A 90 -3.58 16.66 -18.63
C THR A 90 -4.77 17.24 -17.88
N ASN A 91 -5.57 16.42 -17.20
CA ASN A 91 -6.62 16.82 -16.26
C ASN A 91 -6.56 15.86 -15.09
N HIS A 92 -6.06 16.29 -13.93
CA HIS A 92 -5.98 15.46 -12.73
C HIS A 92 -7.40 15.27 -12.18
N PHE A 93 -8.01 14.12 -12.42
CA PHE A 93 -9.23 13.73 -11.73
C PHE A 93 -8.89 12.70 -10.66
N GLU A 94 -9.48 12.85 -9.48
CA GLU A 94 -9.39 11.85 -8.42
C GLU A 94 -10.05 10.55 -8.92
N TRP A 95 -9.30 9.46 -8.86
CA TRP A 95 -9.83 8.14 -9.19
C TRP A 95 -9.77 7.26 -7.96
N LYS A 96 -10.69 6.31 -7.91
CA LYS A 96 -10.85 5.41 -6.79
C LYS A 96 -10.25 4.07 -7.17
N ALA A 97 -9.30 3.58 -6.38
CA ALA A 97 -8.85 2.20 -6.48
C ALA A 97 -9.93 1.27 -5.93
N TYR A 98 -10.36 0.31 -6.76
CA TYR A 98 -11.33 -0.71 -6.39
C TYR A 98 -10.68 -1.96 -5.81
N SER A 99 -9.35 -2.04 -5.83
CA SER A 99 -8.62 -3.01 -5.02
C SER A 99 -7.23 -2.50 -4.68
N TYR A 100 -6.64 -3.07 -3.65
CA TYR A 100 -5.26 -2.83 -3.28
C TYR A 100 -4.62 -4.16 -2.87
N ASP A 101 -3.36 -4.32 -3.25
CA ASP A 101 -2.55 -5.49 -2.93
C ASP A 101 -1.49 -5.09 -1.91
N ILE A 102 -1.55 -5.70 -0.72
CA ILE A 102 -0.53 -5.50 0.32
C ILE A 102 0.58 -6.50 0.06
N GLN A 103 1.79 -6.02 -0.16
CA GLN A 103 2.95 -6.86 -0.44
C GLN A 103 4.04 -6.68 0.62
N PRO A 104 4.62 -7.78 1.13
CA PRO A 104 5.80 -7.72 1.96
C PRO A 104 7.03 -7.29 1.15
N CYS A 105 7.93 -6.58 1.81
CA CYS A 105 9.21 -6.13 1.27
C CYS A 105 10.37 -7.08 1.59
N LYS A 106 10.15 -8.40 1.50
CA LYS A 106 11.12 -9.48 1.79
C LYS A 106 11.65 -9.59 3.23
#